data_AF-A0A7D6ZKI0-F1
#
_entry.id   AF-A0A7D6ZKI0-F1
#
_cell.length_a   1.000
_cell.length_b   1.000
_cell.length_c   1.000
_cell.angle_alpha   90.00
_cell.angle_beta   90.00
_cell.angle_gamma   90.00
#
_symmetry.space_group_name_H-M   'P 1'
#
loop_
_entity.id
_entity.type
_entity.pdbx_description
1 polymer ?
#
loop_
_entity_poly.entity_id
_entity_poly.type
_entity_poly.pdbx_seq_one_letter_code
_entity_poly.pdbx_strand_id
1 'polypeptide(L)'
;MKSAGLAAVAAGALFLPVGLAPSASAEVEDIHVTAWGGGEYQVACDYVGASCNIMVRMFGADYTLPATVTINGRALDSAERTDYPDRQRSAIQGTWRPAAKGAYTIVATQGASTKSLVVQITGDAKIGTGSLSGLLPSGSGS
;
A
#
# COMPACT_ATOMS: atom_id res chain seq x y z
N MET A 1 -31.64 65.70 -16.65
CA MET A 1 -32.23 64.39 -16.31
C MET A 1 -31.33 63.30 -16.84
N LYS A 2 -30.99 62.33 -15.96
CA LYS A 2 -30.38 61.02 -16.23
C LYS A 2 -28.92 61.01 -16.72
N SER A 3 -28.05 60.06 -16.42
CA SER A 3 -27.84 59.05 -15.37
C SER A 3 -26.47 58.43 -15.71
N ALA A 4 -25.75 57.92 -14.71
CA ALA A 4 -24.43 57.31 -14.79
C ALA A 4 -24.36 55.99 -15.61
N GLY A 5 -23.12 55.54 -15.89
CA GLY A 5 -22.78 54.13 -16.18
C GLY A 5 -21.39 53.99 -16.81
N LEU A 6 -20.30 53.79 -16.05
CA LEU A 6 -19.71 52.52 -15.57
C LEU A 6 -19.07 51.61 -16.64
N ALA A 7 -17.73 51.64 -16.62
CA ALA A 7 -16.72 50.58 -16.74
C ALA A 7 -16.90 49.42 -17.75
N ALA A 8 -15.86 49.21 -18.56
CA ALA A 8 -15.49 47.90 -19.08
C ALA A 8 -13.98 47.68 -18.81
N VAL A 9 -13.66 46.86 -17.80
CA VAL A 9 -12.32 46.29 -17.59
C VAL A 9 -12.27 45.01 -18.42
N ALA A 10 -11.52 45.04 -19.53
CA ALA A 10 -11.22 43.84 -20.31
C ALA A 10 -10.07 43.08 -19.63
N ALA A 11 -10.39 42.08 -18.82
CA ALA A 11 -9.41 41.11 -18.33
C ALA A 11 -9.33 39.95 -19.34
N GLY A 12 -8.30 39.98 -20.19
CA GLY A 12 -7.88 38.84 -20.98
C GLY A 12 -6.90 37.99 -20.19
N ALA A 13 -7.20 36.71 -19.98
CA ALA A 13 -6.22 35.72 -19.52
C ALA A 13 -6.61 34.30 -19.96
N LEU A 14 -5.91 33.85 -21.00
CA LEU A 14 -5.40 32.49 -21.26
C LEU A 14 -6.33 31.30 -20.93
N PHE A 15 -7.03 30.82 -21.97
CA PHE A 15 -7.50 29.45 -22.05
C PHE A 15 -6.30 28.50 -22.17
N LEU A 16 -5.85 27.92 -21.07
CA LEU A 16 -5.01 26.72 -21.14
C LEU A 16 -5.93 25.55 -21.56
N PRO A 17 -5.59 24.80 -22.62
CA PRO A 17 -6.29 23.55 -22.90
C PRO A 17 -5.98 22.61 -21.74
N VAL A 18 -6.99 22.35 -20.91
CA VAL A 18 -6.96 21.23 -19.97
C VAL A 18 -6.98 19.99 -20.85
N GLY A 19 -5.78 19.51 -21.21
CA GLY A 19 -5.60 18.21 -21.80
C GLY A 19 -6.20 17.20 -20.83
N LEU A 20 -7.37 16.67 -21.17
CA LEU A 20 -8.00 15.56 -20.49
C LEU A 20 -7.02 14.39 -20.60
N ALA A 21 -6.17 14.21 -19.60
CA ALA A 21 -5.44 12.97 -19.45
C ALA A 21 -6.49 11.85 -19.52
N PRO A 22 -6.29 10.82 -20.36
CA PRO A 22 -7.23 9.71 -20.41
C PRO A 22 -7.38 9.21 -18.97
N SER A 23 -8.62 9.22 -18.47
CA SER A 23 -8.95 8.56 -17.22
C SER A 23 -8.60 7.09 -17.43
N ALA A 24 -7.41 6.68 -17.00
CA ALA A 24 -7.03 5.28 -16.99
C ALA A 24 -8.17 4.53 -16.30
N SER A 25 -8.79 3.60 -17.02
CA SER A 25 -10.04 2.95 -16.60
C SER A 25 -9.77 1.83 -15.58
N ALA A 26 -8.51 1.61 -15.22
CA ALA A 26 -8.13 0.72 -14.15
C ALA A 26 -8.02 1.44 -12.82
N GLU A 27 -8.61 0.83 -11.80
CA GLU A 27 -8.69 1.35 -10.46
C GLU A 27 -8.02 0.38 -9.47
N VAL A 28 -7.34 0.96 -8.49
CA VAL A 28 -6.87 0.21 -7.31
C VAL A 28 -8.07 -0.11 -6.42
N GLU A 29 -8.54 -1.36 -6.49
CA GLU A 29 -9.70 -1.86 -5.75
C GLU A 29 -9.48 -1.81 -4.24
N ASP A 30 -8.38 -2.42 -3.78
CA ASP A 30 -8.11 -2.66 -2.37
C ASP A 30 -6.62 -2.83 -2.08
N ILE A 31 -6.24 -2.50 -0.84
CA ILE A 31 -4.92 -2.80 -0.27
C ILE A 31 -5.16 -3.68 0.96
N HIS A 32 -4.77 -4.95 0.84
CA HIS A 32 -4.88 -5.93 1.90
C HIS A 32 -3.51 -6.18 2.55
N VAL A 33 -3.46 -6.22 3.87
CA VAL A 33 -2.23 -6.46 4.63
C VAL A 33 -2.48 -7.54 5.67
N THR A 34 -1.73 -8.64 5.61
CA THR A 34 -1.84 -9.77 6.54
C THR A 34 -0.48 -10.18 7.06
N ALA A 35 -0.38 -10.59 8.32
CA ALA A 35 0.87 -11.18 8.81
C ALA A 35 0.90 -12.67 8.48
N TRP A 36 2.07 -13.15 8.03
CA TRP A 36 2.39 -14.57 8.05
C TRP A 36 2.66 -14.98 9.51
N GLY A 37 1.65 -15.52 10.18
CA GLY A 37 1.84 -16.34 11.36
C GLY A 37 2.12 -17.77 10.91
N GLY A 38 3.08 -18.47 11.49
CA GLY A 38 3.34 -19.90 11.23
C GLY A 38 2.22 -20.85 11.69
N GLY A 39 0.97 -20.39 11.73
CA GLY A 39 -0.23 -21.13 12.10
C GLY A 39 -1.43 -20.70 11.26
N GLU A 40 -2.51 -21.46 11.34
CA GLU A 40 -3.74 -21.33 10.52
C GLU A 40 -4.48 -19.99 10.64
N TYR A 41 -4.05 -19.11 11.56
CA TYR A 41 -4.70 -17.84 11.84
C TYR A 41 -3.94 -16.66 11.24
N GLN A 42 -4.64 -15.87 10.43
CA GLN A 42 -4.18 -14.55 9.98
C GLN A 42 -4.02 -13.64 11.19
N VAL A 43 -2.78 -13.26 11.52
CA VAL A 43 -2.49 -12.29 12.58
C VAL A 43 -2.44 -10.90 11.96
N ALA A 44 -2.85 -9.88 12.71
CA ALA A 44 -2.66 -8.50 12.28
C ALA A 44 -1.17 -8.19 12.14
N CYS A 45 -0.81 -7.37 11.14
CA CYS A 45 0.52 -6.80 11.01
C CYS A 45 0.66 -5.61 11.96
N ASP A 46 0.80 -5.88 13.25
CA ASP A 46 0.73 -4.87 14.32
C ASP A 46 2.00 -4.78 15.19
N TYR A 47 3.04 -5.57 14.92
CA TYR A 47 4.28 -5.59 15.70
C TYR A 47 5.55 -5.47 14.85
N VAL A 48 6.62 -4.95 15.47
CA VAL A 48 7.93 -4.76 14.82
C VAL A 48 8.53 -6.10 14.36
N GLY A 49 9.04 -6.15 13.13
CA GLY A 49 9.65 -7.35 12.56
C GLY A 49 8.67 -8.41 12.07
N ALA A 50 7.35 -8.17 12.17
CA ALA A 50 6.34 -9.06 11.59
C ALA A 50 6.58 -9.27 10.09
N SER A 51 6.49 -10.52 9.61
CA SER A 51 6.54 -10.79 8.18
C SER A 51 5.16 -10.56 7.57
N CYS A 52 4.95 -9.37 6.99
CA CYS A 52 3.68 -8.95 6.41
C CYS A 52 3.61 -9.28 4.93
N ASN A 53 2.49 -9.84 4.47
CA ASN A 53 2.11 -9.91 3.08
C ASN A 53 1.22 -8.71 2.74
N ILE A 54 1.61 -7.98 1.70
CA ILE A 54 0.82 -6.89 1.12
C ILE A 54 0.26 -7.43 -0.19
N MET A 55 -1.05 -7.33 -0.38
CA MET A 55 -1.74 -7.65 -1.62
C MET A 55 -2.55 -6.44 -2.07
N VAL A 56 -2.24 -5.91 -3.24
CA VAL A 56 -2.95 -4.81 -3.87
C VAL A 56 -3.72 -5.38 -5.05
N ARG A 57 -5.04 -5.17 -5.09
CA ARG A 57 -5.90 -5.63 -6.18
C ARG A 57 -6.26 -4.47 -7.09
N MET A 58 -6.24 -4.74 -8.39
CA MET A 58 -6.59 -3.80 -9.43
C MET A 58 -7.64 -4.43 -10.35
N PHE A 59 -8.53 -3.60 -10.88
CA PHE A 59 -9.57 -4.03 -11.81
C PHE A 59 -9.79 -2.97 -12.89
N GLY A 60 -10.33 -3.38 -14.04
CA GLY A 60 -10.71 -2.48 -15.14
C GLY A 60 -10.06 -2.85 -16.46
N ALA A 61 -10.39 -2.14 -17.54
CA ALA A 61 -9.90 -2.47 -18.88
C ALA A 61 -8.36 -2.36 -19.00
N ASP A 62 -7.78 -1.45 -18.23
CA ASP A 62 -6.35 -1.15 -18.22
C ASP A 62 -5.61 -1.88 -17.08
N TYR A 63 -6.20 -2.95 -16.53
CA TYR A 63 -5.67 -3.62 -15.35
C TYR A 63 -4.22 -4.09 -15.52
N THR A 64 -3.75 -4.28 -16.77
CA THR A 64 -2.40 -4.67 -17.18
C THR A 64 -1.36 -3.56 -17.11
N LEU A 65 -1.78 -2.29 -16.96
CA LEU A 65 -0.86 -1.16 -16.89
C LEU A 65 0.09 -1.27 -15.68
N PRO A 66 1.32 -0.72 -15.80
CA PRO A 66 2.27 -0.67 -14.69
C PRO A 66 1.62 -0.06 -13.45
N ALA A 67 1.85 -0.71 -12.31
CA ALA A 67 1.37 -0.26 -11.02
C ALA A 67 2.52 -0.35 -10.01
N THR A 68 2.53 0.57 -9.05
CA THR A 68 3.57 0.71 -8.05
C THR A 68 2.99 0.62 -6.66
N VAL A 69 3.68 -0.08 -5.77
CA VAL A 69 3.35 -0.13 -4.34
C VAL A 69 4.51 0.43 -3.56
N THR A 70 4.23 1.41 -2.70
CA THR A 70 5.23 2.03 -1.83
C THR A 70 4.80 2.01 -0.37
N ILE A 71 5.77 2.01 0.53
CA ILE A 71 5.59 2.05 1.98
C ILE A 71 6.44 3.22 2.50
N ASN A 72 5.79 4.24 3.05
CA ASN A 72 6.43 5.50 3.43
C ASN A 72 7.28 6.09 2.27
N GLY A 73 6.78 5.96 1.04
CA GLY A 73 7.45 6.44 -0.17
C GLY A 73 8.58 5.54 -0.72
N ARG A 74 8.91 4.42 -0.07
CA ARG A 74 9.88 3.43 -0.59
C ARG A 74 9.15 2.32 -1.33
N ALA A 75 9.64 1.94 -2.51
CA ALA A 75 9.07 0.83 -3.28
C ALA A 75 9.09 -0.48 -2.48
N LEU A 76 8.08 -1.33 -2.68
CA LEU A 76 8.03 -2.67 -2.12
C LEU A 76 9.04 -3.57 -2.85
N ASP A 77 10.09 -4.00 -2.14
CA ASP A 77 11.23 -4.71 -2.73
C ASP A 77 10.88 -6.07 -3.36
N SER A 78 9.93 -6.80 -2.77
CA SER A 78 9.53 -8.13 -3.24
C SER A 78 8.17 -8.13 -3.95
N ALA A 79 7.86 -7.04 -4.66
CA ALA A 79 6.60 -6.92 -5.39
C ALA A 79 6.58 -7.84 -6.63
N GLU A 80 5.65 -8.79 -6.63
CA GLU A 80 5.35 -9.68 -7.73
C GLU A 80 3.94 -9.44 -8.23
N ARG A 81 3.75 -9.51 -9.54
CA ARG A 81 2.48 -9.23 -10.19
C ARG A 81 1.87 -10.51 -10.74
N THR A 82 0.58 -10.70 -10.53
CA THR A 82 -0.23 -11.76 -11.14
C THR A 82 -1.42 -11.13 -11.87
N ASP A 83 -1.58 -11.47 -13.15
CA ASP A 83 -2.68 -11.01 -13.98
C ASP A 83 -3.76 -12.11 -14.12
N TYR A 84 -5.03 -11.71 -14.03
CA TYR A 84 -6.21 -12.57 -14.15
C TYR A 84 -7.08 -12.09 -15.34
N PRO A 85 -6.72 -12.48 -16.57
CA PRO A 85 -7.35 -11.96 -17.79
C PRO A 85 -8.83 -12.33 -17.91
N ASP A 86 -9.23 -13.48 -17.37
CA ASP A 86 -10.62 -13.94 -17.32
C ASP A 86 -11.53 -13.00 -16.51
N ARG A 87 -10.95 -12.18 -15.63
CA ARG A 87 -11.69 -11.27 -14.72
C ARG A 87 -11.35 -9.81 -14.90
N GLN A 88 -10.50 -9.46 -15.89
CA GLN A 88 -9.96 -8.11 -16.08
C GLN A 88 -9.38 -7.53 -14.79
N ARG A 89 -8.58 -8.34 -14.09
CA ARG A 89 -8.02 -8.02 -12.78
C ARG A 89 -6.53 -8.33 -12.73
N SER A 90 -5.81 -7.65 -11.85
CA SER A 90 -4.45 -8.01 -11.47
C SER A 90 -4.27 -7.85 -9.97
N ALA A 91 -3.25 -8.52 -9.44
CA ALA A 91 -2.81 -8.36 -8.07
C ALA A 91 -1.30 -8.13 -8.04
N ILE A 92 -0.84 -7.19 -7.21
CA ILE A 92 0.55 -7.09 -6.79
C ILE A 92 0.65 -7.63 -5.38
N GLN A 93 1.53 -8.59 -5.16
CA GLN A 93 1.80 -9.19 -3.88
C GLN A 93 3.25 -8.99 -3.48
N GLY A 94 3.54 -8.81 -2.20
CA GLY A 94 4.91 -8.79 -1.73
C GLY A 94 4.99 -8.89 -0.22
N THR A 95 6.21 -8.93 0.28
CA THR A 95 6.54 -9.08 1.68
C THR A 95 7.15 -7.80 2.21
N TRP A 96 6.76 -7.45 3.42
CA TRP A 96 7.23 -6.27 4.12
C TRP A 96 7.46 -6.60 5.59
N ARG A 97 8.50 -5.99 6.17
CA ARG A 97 8.78 -6.09 7.61
C ARG A 97 8.89 -4.69 8.20
N PRO A 98 8.00 -4.29 9.13
CA PRO A 98 8.10 -3.01 9.80
C PRO A 98 9.34 -2.99 10.69
N ALA A 99 10.21 -2.01 10.49
CA ALA A 99 11.47 -1.89 11.23
C ALA A 99 11.32 -1.24 12.62
N ALA A 100 10.23 -0.50 12.85
CA ALA A 100 9.98 0.23 14.09
C ALA A 100 8.48 0.38 14.36
N LYS A 101 8.12 0.84 15.57
CA LYS A 101 6.76 1.24 15.88
C LYS A 101 6.41 2.53 15.14
N GLY A 102 5.14 2.69 14.79
CA GLY A 102 4.65 3.90 14.14
C GLY A 102 3.62 3.62 13.06
N ALA A 103 3.20 4.69 12.40
CA ALA A 103 2.31 4.64 11.26
C ALA A 103 3.12 4.39 9.97
N TYR A 104 2.66 3.44 9.17
CA TYR A 104 3.20 3.16 7.84
C TYR A 104 2.12 3.42 6.81
N THR A 105 2.38 4.34 5.89
CA THR A 105 1.49 4.66 4.79
C THR A 105 1.87 3.80 3.58
N ILE A 106 1.00 2.86 3.24
CA ILE A 106 1.10 2.06 2.04
C ILE A 106 0.32 2.78 0.94
N VAL A 107 0.96 3.05 -0.19
CA VAL A 107 0.34 3.71 -1.33
C VAL A 107 0.48 2.81 -2.55
N ALA A 108 -0.65 2.56 -3.21
CA ALA A 108 -0.71 1.87 -4.48
C ALA A 108 -1.21 2.83 -5.55
N THR A 109 -0.51 2.86 -6.69
CA THR A 109 -0.84 3.72 -7.83
C THR A 109 -0.84 2.91 -9.11
N GLN A 110 -1.87 3.09 -9.93
CA GLN A 110 -1.97 2.55 -11.29
C GLN A 110 -2.57 3.61 -12.20
N GLY A 111 -1.81 4.08 -13.19
CA GLY A 111 -2.22 5.20 -14.02
C GLY A 111 -2.58 6.43 -13.18
N ALA A 112 -3.84 6.88 -13.27
CA ALA A 112 -4.37 7.99 -12.47
C ALA A 112 -5.01 7.54 -11.13
N SER A 113 -5.23 6.24 -10.94
CA SER A 113 -5.84 5.72 -9.71
C SER A 113 -4.79 5.58 -8.62
N THR A 114 -5.08 6.13 -7.44
CA THR A 114 -4.23 6.00 -6.24
C THR A 114 -5.08 5.64 -5.04
N LYS A 115 -4.64 4.65 -4.27
CA LYS A 115 -5.23 4.28 -2.98
C LYS A 115 -4.15 4.24 -1.91
N SER A 116 -4.52 4.59 -0.68
CA SER A 116 -3.61 4.57 0.47
C SER A 116 -4.24 3.86 1.65
N LEU A 117 -3.42 3.11 2.38
CA LEU A 117 -3.76 2.47 3.65
C LEU A 117 -2.71 2.85 4.70
N VAL A 118 -3.16 3.21 5.90
CA VAL A 118 -2.27 3.41 7.04
C VAL A 118 -2.32 2.16 7.93
N VAL A 119 -1.16 1.54 8.13
CA VAL A 119 -0.98 0.42 9.05
C VAL A 119 -0.27 0.93 10.30
N GLN A 120 -0.86 0.67 11.46
CA GLN A 120 -0.29 1.08 12.74
C GLN A 120 0.47 -0.08 13.39
N ILE A 121 1.76 0.13 13.64
CA ILE A 121 2.62 -0.81 14.36
C ILE A 121 2.76 -0.32 15.80
N THR A 122 2.21 -1.07 16.75
CA THR A 122 2.20 -0.72 18.18
C THR A 122 2.94 -1.75 19.03
N GLY A 123 2.96 -3.01 18.60
CA GLY A 123 3.58 -4.13 19.30
C GLY A 123 5.11 -4.14 19.17
N ASP A 124 5.76 -4.63 20.21
CA ASP A 124 7.20 -4.92 20.20
C ASP A 124 7.52 -6.18 19.40
N ALA A 125 8.78 -6.32 19.00
CA ALA A 125 9.25 -7.51 18.32
C ALA A 125 8.93 -8.75 19.16
N LYS A 126 8.15 -9.67 18.61
CA LYS A 126 7.88 -10.96 19.25
C LYS A 126 9.13 -11.81 19.11
N ILE A 127 9.96 -11.84 20.16
CA ILE A 127 10.99 -12.87 20.29
C ILE A 127 10.23 -14.19 20.34
N GLY A 128 10.35 -14.99 19.28
CA GLY A 128 9.76 -16.31 19.26
C GLY A 128 10.16 -17.02 20.54
N THR A 129 9.17 -17.48 21.30
CA THR A 129 9.37 -18.44 22.38
C THR A 129 9.75 -19.79 21.76
N GLY A 130 10.86 -19.83 21.03
CA GLY A 130 11.56 -21.06 20.72
C GLY A 130 12.10 -21.56 22.04
N SER A 131 11.53 -22.65 22.53
CA SER A 131 11.89 -23.31 23.77
C SER A 131 13.41 -23.34 23.97
N LEU A 132 13.92 -22.56 24.93
CA LEU A 132 15.26 -22.72 25.48
C LEU A 132 15.33 -23.90 26.48
N SER A 133 14.36 -24.81 26.44
CA SER A 133 14.25 -25.98 27.34
C SER A 133 15.35 -27.04 27.15
N GLY A 134 16.35 -26.79 26.30
CA GLY A 134 17.40 -27.76 25.96
C GLY A 134 18.83 -27.42 26.41
N LEU A 135 19.08 -26.30 27.10
CA LEU A 135 20.45 -25.84 27.43
C LEU A 135 20.83 -25.91 28.92
N LEU A 136 20.14 -26.73 29.72
CA LEU A 136 20.64 -27.09 31.04
C LEU A 136 21.33 -28.46 30.95
N PRO A 137 22.68 -28.53 30.92
CA PRO A 137 23.36 -29.80 31.13
C PRO A 137 23.04 -30.29 32.55
N SER A 138 22.37 -31.43 32.66
CA SER A 138 22.24 -32.16 33.92
C SER A 138 23.62 -32.65 34.35
N GLY A 139 24.34 -31.83 35.11
CA GLY A 139 25.53 -32.23 35.84
C GLY A 139 25.10 -33.05 37.06
N SER A 140 25.17 -34.38 36.95
CA SER A 140 25.16 -35.27 38.12
C SER A 140 26.59 -35.48 38.57
N GLY A 141 26.91 -34.90 39.74
CA GLY A 141 28.18 -35.08 40.43
C GLY A 141 28.35 -36.52 40.94
N SER A 142 29.62 -36.92 41.01
CA SER A 142 30.11 -38.18 41.59
C SER A 142 30.06 -38.19 43.11
#